data_AF-A0A941N2Z5-F1
#
_entry.id   AF-A0A941N2Z5-F1
#
_cell.length_a   1.000
_cell.length_b   1.000
_cell.length_c   1.000
_cell.angle_alpha   90.00
_cell.angle_beta   90.00
_cell.angle_gamma   90.00
#
_symmetry.space_group_name_H-M   'P 1'
#
loop_
_entity.id
_entity.type
_entity.pdbx_description
1 polymer ?
#
loop_
_entity_poly.entity_id
_entity_poly.type
_entity_poly.pdbx_seq_one_letter_code
_entity_poly.pdbx_strand_id
1 'polypeptide(L)'
;MVLDSTTEVPSSPQDTQQASFLLALEEISHLVAQTQTPAATLSKVVELIQGRFGTDVCSVYLLTPDRQNLVLAGSQGLRPECIGTLRMGLNEGLAGLVAQELKPVSVSNAFQHPRFKYFPNAGEDPYQSFLGLPLFDRGVLQGVIVVQTVEPRTFTADELSMLSTVSGQLGPLVNTVRAMAQYVSPANDRLWALANNLWWSWDAETISIFRDLDQQRWRELDHNPLALLAECSLESLSGRITQNVLHTRIQNACHRQEDYLKSNKTWGSRFAGVLRARPVAYFSAEFGLHESIPIYSGGLGVLA
;
A
#
# COMPACT_ATOMS: atom_id res chain seq x y z
N MET A 1 57.62 23.80 -18.86
CA MET A 1 58.03 22.61 -18.11
C MET A 1 57.62 22.87 -16.66
N VAL A 2 56.42 22.42 -16.27
CA VAL A 2 56.17 21.41 -15.19
C VAL A 2 56.15 22.07 -13.80
N LEU A 3 55.17 21.97 -12.91
CA LEU A 3 53.81 21.42 -12.82
C LEU A 3 53.22 22.10 -11.56
N ASP A 4 52.04 22.70 -11.64
CA ASP A 4 51.31 23.15 -10.45
C ASP A 4 50.70 21.90 -9.79
N SER A 5 51.27 21.51 -8.66
CA SER A 5 50.92 20.28 -7.94
C SER A 5 49.88 20.62 -6.89
N THR A 6 48.63 20.75 -7.32
CA THR A 6 47.49 20.69 -6.41
C THR A 6 47.40 19.25 -5.89
N THR A 7 48.05 19.00 -4.76
CA THR A 7 47.81 17.79 -3.97
C THR A 7 46.37 17.85 -3.47
N GLU A 8 45.46 17.19 -4.18
CA GLU A 8 44.17 16.78 -3.63
C GLU A 8 44.45 15.91 -2.40
N VAL A 9 44.15 16.46 -1.23
CA VAL A 9 44.12 15.69 0.01
C VAL A 9 42.98 14.68 -0.14
N PRO A 10 43.20 13.37 0.06
CA PRO A 10 42.12 12.39 0.02
C PRO A 10 41.08 12.78 1.07
N SER A 11 39.83 12.97 0.66
CA SER A 11 38.71 13.25 1.57
C SER A 11 38.61 12.14 2.61
N SER A 12 38.45 12.51 3.88
CA SER A 12 38.31 11.49 4.93
C SER A 12 36.99 10.72 4.74
N PRO A 13 36.87 9.47 5.26
CA PRO A 13 35.62 8.72 5.21
C PRO A 13 34.44 9.49 5.83
N GLN A 14 34.71 10.33 6.85
CA GLN A 14 33.72 11.19 7.49
C GLN A 14 33.25 12.32 6.56
N ASP A 15 34.15 12.98 5.83
CA ASP A 15 33.79 14.04 4.87
C ASP A 15 32.90 13.50 3.75
N THR A 16 33.15 12.27 3.31
CA THR A 16 32.39 11.60 2.25
C THR A 16 30.99 11.20 2.74
N GLN A 17 30.86 10.69 3.97
CA GLN A 17 29.56 10.42 4.58
C GLN A 17 28.74 11.70 4.77
N GLN A 18 29.38 12.79 5.22
CA GLN A 18 28.70 14.05 5.48
C GLN A 18 28.21 14.74 4.19
N ALA A 19 29.00 14.67 3.10
CA ALA A 19 28.56 15.11 1.78
C ALA A 19 27.41 14.23 1.23
N SER A 20 27.51 12.90 1.38
CA SER A 20 26.44 11.97 0.98
C SER A 20 25.12 12.26 1.70
N PHE A 21 25.19 12.60 2.99
CA PHE A 21 24.04 12.98 3.81
C PHE A 21 23.38 14.28 3.35
N LEU A 22 24.14 15.35 3.11
CA LEU A 22 23.57 16.63 2.64
C LEU A 22 22.87 16.47 1.31
N LEU A 23 23.50 15.76 0.37
CA LEU A 23 22.89 15.43 -0.92
C LEU A 23 21.62 14.57 -0.74
N ALA A 24 21.54 13.73 0.30
CA ALA A 24 20.36 12.93 0.58
C ALA A 24 19.18 13.81 0.99
N LEU A 25 19.43 14.77 1.88
CA LEU A 25 18.41 15.72 2.33
C LEU A 25 17.90 16.60 1.19
N GLU A 26 18.79 17.11 0.35
CA GLU A 26 18.42 17.93 -0.81
C GLU A 26 17.55 17.15 -1.80
N GLU A 27 17.95 15.93 -2.14
CA GLU A 27 17.21 15.11 -3.11
C GLU A 27 15.89 14.60 -2.55
N ILE A 28 15.82 14.23 -1.26
CA ILE A 28 14.55 13.91 -0.59
C ILE A 28 13.62 15.12 -0.61
N SER A 29 14.13 16.30 -0.27
CA SER A 29 13.34 17.54 -0.30
C SER A 29 12.81 17.82 -1.71
N HIS A 30 13.63 17.60 -2.73
CA HIS A 30 13.22 17.76 -4.14
C HIS A 30 12.18 16.72 -4.56
N LEU A 31 12.35 15.45 -4.20
CA LEU A 31 11.38 14.37 -4.48
C LEU A 31 10.03 14.62 -3.82
N VAL A 32 10.02 15.14 -2.59
CA VAL A 32 8.80 15.53 -1.87
C VAL A 32 8.11 16.73 -2.55
N ALA A 33 8.87 17.63 -3.18
CA ALA A 33 8.34 18.79 -3.88
C ALA A 33 7.82 18.50 -5.31
N GLN A 34 8.13 17.34 -5.90
CA GLN A 34 7.70 16.97 -7.25
C GLN A 34 6.21 16.53 -7.30
N THR A 35 5.59 16.64 -8.49
CA THR A 35 4.19 16.25 -8.77
C THR A 35 3.97 14.73 -8.90
N GLN A 36 4.65 13.93 -8.09
CA GLN A 36 4.44 12.47 -8.04
C GLN A 36 3.42 12.09 -6.97
N THR A 37 2.92 10.86 -7.03
CA THR A 37 2.06 10.35 -5.95
C THR A 37 2.90 10.17 -4.68
N PRO A 38 2.34 10.38 -3.48
CA PRO A 38 3.06 10.17 -2.23
C PRO A 38 3.63 8.75 -2.07
N ALA A 39 2.96 7.73 -2.62
CA ALA A 39 3.44 6.35 -2.59
C ALA A 39 4.68 6.16 -3.48
N ALA A 40 4.67 6.67 -4.71
CA ALA A 40 5.84 6.65 -5.59
C ALA A 40 7.02 7.42 -5.00
N THR A 41 6.76 8.58 -4.39
CA THR A 41 7.79 9.36 -3.68
C THR A 41 8.37 8.56 -2.53
N LEU A 42 7.54 7.85 -1.74
CA LEU A 42 8.02 6.99 -0.65
C LEU A 42 8.94 5.88 -1.15
N SER A 43 8.59 5.22 -2.26
CA SER A 43 9.43 4.18 -2.88
C SER A 43 10.81 4.70 -3.29
N LYS A 44 10.86 5.88 -3.92
CA LYS A 44 12.15 6.51 -4.29
C LYS A 44 12.97 6.93 -3.09
N VAL A 45 12.31 7.43 -2.03
CA VAL A 45 12.97 7.80 -0.79
C VAL A 45 13.63 6.58 -0.12
N VAL A 46 12.94 5.44 -0.05
CA VAL A 46 13.54 4.25 0.57
C VAL A 46 14.72 3.72 -0.24
N GLU A 47 14.64 3.75 -1.57
CA GLU A 47 15.75 3.41 -2.46
C GLU A 47 16.96 4.34 -2.25
N LEU A 48 16.71 5.64 -2.20
CA LEU A 48 17.74 6.66 -1.98
C LEU A 48 18.44 6.48 -0.63
N ILE A 49 17.69 6.26 0.44
CA ILE A 49 18.26 6.05 1.79
C ILE A 49 19.07 4.76 1.82
N GLN A 50 18.54 3.69 1.23
CA GLN A 50 19.19 2.38 1.17
C GLN A 50 20.58 2.49 0.52
N GLY A 51 20.66 3.12 -0.66
CA GLY A 51 21.90 3.30 -1.40
C GLY A 51 22.91 4.25 -0.74
N ARG A 52 22.45 5.37 -0.17
CA ARG A 52 23.35 6.40 0.38
C ARG A 52 23.98 6.06 1.73
N PHE A 53 23.28 5.28 2.55
CA PHE A 53 23.78 4.87 3.86
C PHE A 53 24.46 3.48 3.85
N GLY A 54 24.62 2.89 2.66
CA GLY A 54 25.27 1.59 2.47
C GLY A 54 24.55 0.50 3.26
N THR A 55 23.23 0.47 3.18
CA THR A 55 22.39 -0.53 3.85
C THR A 55 21.81 -1.48 2.83
N ASP A 56 21.48 -2.71 3.23
CA ASP A 56 20.94 -3.71 2.32
C ASP A 56 19.43 -3.57 2.17
N VAL A 57 18.76 -3.10 3.23
CA VAL A 57 17.31 -2.85 3.26
C VAL A 57 17.01 -1.47 3.81
N CYS A 58 16.02 -0.81 3.21
CA CYS A 58 15.29 0.30 3.82
C CYS A 58 13.79 0.06 3.68
N SER A 59 13.07 0.08 4.79
CA SER A 59 11.63 -0.19 4.85
C SER A 59 10.90 0.86 5.66
N VAL A 60 9.71 1.27 5.21
CA VAL A 60 8.83 2.18 5.94
C VAL A 60 7.54 1.46 6.31
N TYR A 61 7.20 1.54 7.59
CA TYR A 61 5.98 1.02 8.17
C TYR A 61 5.07 2.17 8.59
N LEU A 62 3.80 2.12 8.21
CA LEU A 62 2.79 3.12 8.61
C LEU A 62 2.04 2.62 9.83
N LEU A 63 1.78 3.53 10.76
CA LEU A 63 0.87 3.28 11.86
C LEU A 63 -0.57 3.24 11.34
N THR A 64 -1.32 2.19 11.68
CA THR A 64 -2.75 2.07 11.34
C THR A 64 -3.60 3.15 12.01
N PRO A 65 -4.78 3.51 11.46
CA PRO A 65 -5.69 4.50 12.06
C PRO A 65 -6.09 4.22 13.52
N ASP A 66 -6.27 2.95 13.89
CA ASP A 66 -6.55 2.53 15.27
C ASP A 66 -5.34 2.70 16.22
N ARG A 67 -4.16 3.04 15.67
CA ARG A 67 -2.88 3.18 16.35
C ARG A 67 -2.40 1.92 17.08
N GLN A 68 -2.83 0.74 16.63
CA GLN A 68 -2.46 -0.53 17.26
C GLN A 68 -1.43 -1.33 16.48
N ASN A 69 -1.34 -1.12 15.16
CA ASN A 69 -0.53 -1.93 14.27
C ASN A 69 0.34 -1.06 13.35
N LEU A 70 1.44 -1.66 12.90
CA LEU A 70 2.27 -1.18 11.81
C LEU A 70 1.99 -2.01 10.56
N VAL A 71 1.96 -1.37 9.40
CA VAL A 71 1.81 -2.02 8.09
C VAL A 71 2.98 -1.61 7.20
N LEU A 72 3.66 -2.57 6.56
CA LEU A 72 4.70 -2.26 5.60
C LEU A 72 4.11 -1.49 4.41
N ALA A 73 4.63 -0.30 4.10
CA ALA A 73 4.10 0.55 3.03
C ALA A 73 5.08 0.83 1.90
N GLY A 74 6.38 0.62 2.14
CA GLY A 74 7.41 0.70 1.12
C GLY A 74 8.66 -0.01 1.60
N SER A 75 9.35 -0.67 0.68
CA SER A 75 10.62 -1.31 0.98
C SER A 75 11.50 -1.36 -0.26
N GLN A 76 12.79 -1.11 -0.06
CA GLN A 76 13.85 -1.55 -0.95
C GLN A 76 14.61 -2.67 -0.23
N GLY A 77 14.53 -3.89 -0.75
CA GLY A 77 15.22 -5.08 -0.22
C GLY A 77 14.28 -6.22 0.20
N LEU A 78 13.16 -5.93 0.87
CA LEU A 78 12.15 -6.96 1.18
C LEU A 78 11.32 -7.32 -0.06
N ARG A 79 10.63 -8.47 0.02
CA ARG A 79 9.75 -8.94 -1.06
C ARG A 79 8.56 -7.99 -1.30
N PRO A 80 8.31 -7.55 -2.55
CA PRO A 80 7.24 -6.59 -2.85
C PRO A 80 5.83 -7.04 -2.43
N GLU A 81 5.57 -8.35 -2.41
CA GLU A 81 4.27 -8.92 -2.03
C GLU A 81 3.92 -8.68 -0.55
N CYS A 82 4.91 -8.31 0.26
CA CYS A 82 4.73 -7.95 1.68
C CYS A 82 4.21 -6.52 1.87
N ILE A 83 4.31 -5.66 0.85
CA ILE A 83 3.84 -4.28 0.93
C ILE A 83 2.31 -4.27 1.02
N GLY A 84 1.77 -3.61 2.04
CA GLY A 84 0.35 -3.54 2.37
C GLY A 84 -0.20 -4.76 3.14
N THR A 85 0.50 -5.90 3.09
CA THR A 85 0.03 -7.17 3.68
C THR A 85 0.73 -7.50 4.99
N LEU A 86 2.02 -7.21 5.12
CA LEU A 86 2.79 -7.47 6.34
C LEU A 86 2.37 -6.50 7.44
N ARG A 87 1.91 -7.08 8.56
CA ARG A 87 1.41 -6.35 9.73
C ARG A 87 2.04 -6.85 11.02
N MET A 88 2.25 -5.93 11.97
CA MET A 88 2.68 -6.27 13.33
C MET A 88 2.10 -5.30 14.35
N GLY A 89 1.78 -5.81 15.54
CA GLY A 89 1.34 -4.98 16.65
C GLY A 89 2.48 -4.11 17.19
N LEU A 90 2.16 -3.02 17.90
CA LEU A 90 3.20 -2.20 18.54
C LEU A 90 4.01 -2.98 19.59
N ASN A 91 3.42 -4.02 20.17
CA ASN A 91 4.08 -4.92 21.10
C ASN A 91 4.88 -6.05 20.42
N GLU A 92 4.99 -6.05 19.10
CA GLU A 92 5.64 -7.10 18.33
C GLU A 92 6.77 -6.54 17.46
N GLY A 93 7.86 -7.29 17.34
CA GLY A 93 8.96 -6.92 16.46
C GLY A 93 9.79 -5.75 16.99
N LEU A 94 10.92 -5.53 16.33
CA LEU A 94 11.80 -4.39 16.62
C LEU A 94 11.19 -3.07 16.12
N ALA A 95 10.45 -3.09 15.02
CA ALA A 95 9.75 -1.90 14.54
C ALA A 95 8.62 -1.47 15.50
N GLY A 96 7.89 -2.42 16.10
CA GLY A 96 6.92 -2.14 17.16
C GLY A 96 7.60 -1.51 18.38
N LEU A 97 8.77 -2.03 18.80
CA LEU A 97 9.55 -1.45 19.89
C LEU A 97 9.93 0.02 19.63
N VAL A 98 10.35 0.38 18.42
CA VAL A 98 10.64 1.78 18.04
C VAL A 98 9.40 2.65 18.21
N ALA A 99 8.23 2.16 17.78
CA ALA A 99 6.97 2.87 17.91
C ALA A 99 6.51 3.00 19.38
N GLN A 100 6.86 2.06 20.26
CA GLN A 100 6.59 2.13 21.70
C GLN A 100 7.49 3.13 22.41
N GLU A 101 8.79 3.05 22.16
CA GLU A 101 9.80 3.88 22.82
C GLU A 101 9.82 5.32 22.29
N LEU A 102 9.26 5.55 21.10
CA LEU A 102 9.26 6.84 20.41
C LEU A 102 10.68 7.40 20.21
N LYS A 103 11.67 6.49 20.12
CA LYS A 103 13.10 6.77 20.03
C LYS A 103 13.78 5.80 19.06
N PRO A 104 14.94 6.18 18.49
CA PRO A 104 15.74 5.27 17.69
C PRO A 104 16.10 3.99 18.46
N VAL A 105 16.03 2.84 17.79
CA VAL A 105 16.47 1.54 18.32
C VAL A 105 17.48 0.94 17.36
N SER A 106 18.69 0.72 17.85
CA SER A 106 19.80 0.11 17.10
C SER A 106 20.18 -1.22 17.74
N VAL A 107 20.23 -2.28 16.94
CA VAL A 107 20.55 -3.64 17.34
C VAL A 107 21.51 -4.23 16.32
N SER A 108 22.70 -4.64 16.77
CA SER A 108 23.73 -5.22 15.89
C SER A 108 23.43 -6.67 15.47
N ASN A 109 22.63 -7.39 16.26
CA ASN A 109 22.12 -8.73 15.94
C ASN A 109 20.64 -8.85 16.31
N ALA A 110 19.77 -8.69 15.31
CA ALA A 110 18.32 -8.71 15.43
C ALA A 110 17.81 -10.07 15.89
N PHE A 111 18.32 -11.18 15.36
CA PHE A 111 17.85 -12.54 15.65
C PHE A 111 17.98 -12.94 17.12
N GLN A 112 18.93 -12.34 17.85
CA GLN A 112 19.12 -12.60 19.29
C GLN A 112 18.27 -11.69 20.19
N HIS A 113 17.63 -10.67 19.62
CA HIS A 113 16.90 -9.71 20.42
C HIS A 113 15.54 -10.28 20.90
N PRO A 114 15.14 -10.12 22.18
CA PRO A 114 13.90 -10.71 22.70
C PRO A 114 12.61 -10.25 22.02
N ARG A 115 12.62 -9.05 21.42
CA ARG A 115 11.50 -8.49 20.64
C ARG A 115 11.54 -8.86 19.16
N PHE A 116 12.52 -9.63 18.70
CA PHE A 116 12.58 -10.01 17.30
C PHE A 116 11.36 -10.85 16.92
N LYS A 117 10.75 -10.51 15.79
CA LYS A 117 9.64 -11.26 15.20
C LYS A 117 10.01 -11.56 13.76
N TYR A 118 10.04 -12.85 13.45
CA TYR A 118 10.43 -13.34 12.13
C TYR A 118 9.22 -13.42 11.19
N PHE A 119 9.38 -12.93 9.97
CA PHE A 119 8.41 -12.95 8.89
C PHE A 119 8.96 -13.78 7.70
N PRO A 120 8.66 -15.08 7.61
CA PRO A 120 9.26 -15.98 6.60
C PRO A 120 9.01 -15.55 5.16
N ASN A 121 7.86 -14.92 4.91
CA ASN A 121 7.48 -14.46 3.57
C ASN A 121 8.15 -13.14 3.18
N ALA A 122 8.78 -12.42 4.12
CA ALA A 122 9.42 -11.13 3.86
C ALA A 122 10.77 -11.26 3.12
N GLY A 123 11.39 -12.45 3.18
CA GLY A 123 12.77 -12.64 2.69
C GLY A 123 13.80 -11.95 3.58
N GLU A 124 13.51 -11.80 4.86
CA GLU A 124 14.36 -11.08 5.82
C GLU A 124 15.49 -11.92 6.44
N ASP A 125 15.58 -13.20 6.06
CA ASP A 125 16.57 -14.16 6.55
C ASP A 125 18.02 -13.67 6.57
N PRO A 126 18.50 -12.90 5.57
CA PRO A 126 19.90 -12.50 5.54
C PRO A 126 20.25 -11.38 6.54
N TYR A 127 19.27 -10.62 7.04
CA TYR A 127 19.55 -9.32 7.67
C TYR A 127 19.80 -9.43 9.17
N GLN A 128 21.05 -9.19 9.56
CA GLN A 128 21.50 -9.34 10.94
C GLN A 128 21.37 -8.07 11.76
N SER A 129 21.64 -6.89 11.19
CA SER A 129 21.53 -5.63 11.94
C SER A 129 20.17 -4.98 11.76
N PHE A 130 19.79 -4.12 12.70
CA PHE A 130 18.56 -3.34 12.67
C PHE A 130 18.82 -1.94 13.22
N LEU A 131 18.41 -0.92 12.48
CA LEU A 131 18.23 0.43 12.99
C LEU A 131 16.84 0.92 12.60
N GLY A 132 15.98 1.13 13.59
CA GLY A 132 14.65 1.69 13.42
C GLY A 132 14.55 3.09 14.01
N LEU A 133 13.87 3.98 13.29
CA LEU A 133 13.70 5.39 13.65
C LEU A 133 12.21 5.76 13.58
N PRO A 134 11.66 6.45 14.59
CA PRO A 134 10.28 6.90 14.56
C PRO A 134 10.10 8.06 13.56
N LEU A 135 8.99 8.04 12.82
CA LEU A 135 8.61 9.08 11.86
C LEU A 135 7.50 9.94 12.47
N PHE A 136 7.79 11.23 12.69
CA PHE A 136 6.85 12.17 13.30
C PHE A 136 6.40 13.25 12.32
N ASP A 137 5.10 13.57 12.33
CA ASP A 137 4.56 14.78 11.71
C ASP A 137 3.84 15.59 12.79
N ARG A 138 4.24 16.85 12.96
CA ARG A 138 3.72 17.77 13.99
C ARG A 138 3.64 17.13 15.40
N GLY A 139 4.66 16.37 15.78
CA GLY A 139 4.76 15.70 17.09
C GLY A 139 3.95 14.41 17.23
N VAL A 140 3.21 14.00 16.19
CA VAL A 140 2.43 12.76 16.20
C VAL A 140 3.17 11.67 15.45
N LEU A 141 3.33 10.49 16.07
CA LEU A 141 3.92 9.33 15.40
C LEU A 141 3.04 8.89 14.21
N GLN A 142 3.67 8.83 13.03
CA GLN A 142 3.08 8.44 11.75
C GLN A 142 3.45 7.02 11.34
N GLY A 143 4.63 6.57 11.75
CA GLY A 143 5.19 5.31 11.33
C GLY A 143 6.62 5.12 11.82
N VAL A 144 7.31 4.14 11.25
CA VAL A 144 8.70 3.79 11.57
C VAL A 144 9.44 3.55 10.26
N ILE A 145 10.65 4.09 10.12
CA ILE A 145 11.59 3.70 9.07
C ILE A 145 12.62 2.76 9.67
N VAL A 146 12.99 1.73 8.92
CA VAL A 146 13.92 0.68 9.36
C VAL A 146 14.97 0.51 8.27
N VAL A 147 16.24 0.50 8.66
CA VAL A 147 17.35 0.08 7.81
C VAL A 147 18.03 -1.15 8.40
N GLN A 148 18.51 -2.04 7.54
CA GLN A 148 19.13 -3.30 7.94
C GLN A 148 20.32 -3.64 7.06
N THR A 149 21.24 -4.44 7.58
CA THR A 149 22.38 -4.99 6.83
C THR A 149 22.49 -6.50 7.01
N VAL A 150 23.02 -7.17 6.00
CA VAL A 150 23.34 -8.60 6.00
C VAL A 150 24.47 -8.89 6.98
N GLU A 151 25.53 -8.07 6.93
CA GLU A 151 26.62 -8.14 7.90
C GLU A 151 26.22 -7.45 9.21
N PRO A 152 26.60 -7.99 10.39
CA PRO A 152 26.43 -7.29 11.65
C PRO A 152 27.07 -5.92 11.61
N ARG A 153 26.27 -4.88 11.88
CA ARG A 153 26.73 -3.49 11.86
C ARG A 153 26.29 -2.78 13.13
N THR A 154 27.21 -2.00 13.68
CA THR A 154 26.90 -1.04 14.74
C THR A 154 26.87 0.34 14.11
N PHE A 155 25.70 0.96 14.04
CA PHE A 155 25.53 2.31 13.50
C PHE A 155 26.16 3.33 14.45
N THR A 156 26.94 4.27 13.91
CA THR A 156 27.62 5.30 14.70
C THR A 156 26.65 6.37 15.19
N ALA A 157 27.06 7.17 16.17
CA ALA A 157 26.27 8.31 16.64
C ALA A 157 25.99 9.33 15.52
N ASP A 158 26.95 9.52 14.61
CA ASP A 158 26.80 10.42 13.47
C ASP A 158 25.79 9.88 12.47
N GLU A 159 25.85 8.58 12.13
CA GLU A 159 24.87 7.93 11.26
C GLU A 159 23.46 7.98 11.85
N LEU A 160 23.34 7.74 13.16
CA LEU A 160 22.08 7.87 13.89
C LEU A 160 21.52 9.30 13.81
N SER A 161 22.37 10.31 13.98
CA SER A 161 21.98 11.73 13.89
C SER A 161 21.54 12.09 12.46
N MET A 162 22.30 11.66 11.45
CA MET A 162 21.99 11.87 10.04
C MET A 162 20.65 11.21 9.66
N LEU A 163 20.48 9.92 9.94
CA LEU A 163 19.25 9.20 9.63
C LEU A 163 18.05 9.72 10.43
N SER A 164 18.24 10.19 11.68
CA SER A 164 17.19 10.86 12.44
C SER A 164 16.76 12.17 11.78
N THR A 165 17.70 12.93 11.22
CA THR A 165 17.40 14.16 10.48
C THR A 165 16.62 13.87 9.21
N VAL A 166 17.03 12.86 8.43
CA VAL A 166 16.28 12.38 7.25
C VAL A 166 14.86 11.97 7.66
N SER A 167 14.74 11.15 8.71
CA SER A 167 13.46 10.65 9.23
C SER A 167 12.50 11.78 9.59
N GLY A 168 13.01 12.88 10.16
CA GLY A 168 12.22 14.07 10.46
C GLY A 168 11.60 14.74 9.22
N GLN A 169 12.30 14.73 8.08
CA GLN A 169 11.77 15.27 6.82
C GLN A 169 10.72 14.36 6.18
N LEU A 170 10.74 13.05 6.47
CA LEU A 170 9.81 12.09 5.90
C LEU A 170 8.45 12.06 6.59
N GLY A 171 8.36 12.55 7.82
CA GLY A 171 7.12 12.57 8.60
C GLY A 171 5.89 13.08 7.83
N PRO A 172 5.93 14.27 7.20
CA PRO A 172 4.83 14.80 6.41
C PRO A 172 4.45 13.93 5.20
N LEU A 173 5.44 13.37 4.49
CA LEU A 173 5.20 12.44 3.37
C LEU A 173 4.48 11.17 3.87
N VAL A 174 4.97 10.60 4.96
CA VAL A 174 4.43 9.39 5.60
C VAL A 174 2.99 9.63 6.08
N ASN A 175 2.70 10.80 6.67
CA ASN A 175 1.34 11.18 7.03
C ASN A 175 0.42 11.24 5.81
N THR A 176 0.89 11.80 4.70
CA THR A 176 0.13 11.88 3.45
C THR A 176 -0.16 10.49 2.89
N VAL A 177 0.86 9.62 2.82
CA VAL A 177 0.70 8.23 2.36
C VAL A 177 -0.26 7.46 3.27
N ARG A 178 -0.14 7.61 4.60
CA ARG A 178 -1.05 6.98 5.56
C ARG A 178 -2.48 7.45 5.37
N ALA A 179 -2.70 8.77 5.22
CA ALA A 179 -4.03 9.31 4.96
C ALA A 179 -4.62 8.68 3.70
N MET A 180 -3.85 8.61 2.60
CA MET A 180 -4.30 7.94 1.38
C MET A 180 -4.63 6.46 1.61
N ALA A 181 -3.77 5.70 2.28
CA ALA A 181 -4.02 4.28 2.57
C ALA A 181 -5.30 4.07 3.40
N GLN A 182 -5.61 4.98 4.33
CA GLN A 182 -6.84 4.94 5.13
C GLN A 182 -8.10 5.15 4.30
N TYR A 183 -8.06 5.98 3.25
CA TYR A 183 -9.22 6.24 2.39
C TYR A 183 -9.35 5.22 1.26
N VAL A 184 -8.24 4.73 0.72
CA VAL A 184 -8.23 3.92 -0.50
C VAL A 184 -8.49 2.45 -0.20
N SER A 185 -7.96 1.92 0.92
CA SER A 185 -8.16 0.50 1.26
C SER A 185 -9.65 0.15 1.46
N PRO A 186 -10.45 0.90 2.25
CA PRO A 186 -11.87 0.56 2.41
C PRO A 186 -12.67 0.73 1.12
N ALA A 187 -12.30 1.71 0.27
CA ALA A 187 -12.94 1.91 -1.02
C ALA A 187 -12.62 0.76 -2.00
N ASN A 188 -11.38 0.27 -1.99
CA ASN A 188 -10.98 -0.92 -2.73
C ASN A 188 -11.76 -2.16 -2.28
N ASP A 189 -11.85 -2.41 -0.97
CA ASP A 189 -12.60 -3.56 -0.43
C ASP A 189 -14.08 -3.52 -0.84
N ARG A 190 -14.68 -2.32 -0.82
CA ARG A 190 -16.06 -2.10 -1.29
C ARG A 190 -16.22 -2.33 -2.79
N LEU A 191 -15.27 -1.87 -3.60
CA LEU A 191 -15.27 -2.13 -5.05
C LEU A 191 -15.20 -3.63 -5.35
N TRP A 192 -14.34 -4.36 -4.64
CA TRP A 192 -14.26 -5.81 -4.76
C TRP A 192 -15.55 -6.50 -4.31
N ALA A 193 -16.18 -6.04 -3.22
CA ALA A 193 -17.47 -6.56 -2.77
C ALA A 193 -18.58 -6.34 -3.81
N LEU A 194 -18.63 -5.13 -4.42
CA LEU A 194 -19.55 -4.83 -5.50
C LEU A 194 -19.28 -5.72 -6.72
N ALA A 195 -18.02 -5.87 -7.14
CA ALA A 195 -17.63 -6.66 -8.32
C ALA A 195 -17.95 -8.16 -8.17
N ASN A 196 -17.81 -8.71 -6.96
CA ASN A 196 -18.08 -10.12 -6.66
C ASN A 196 -19.59 -10.47 -6.60
N ASN A 197 -20.47 -9.49 -6.72
CA ASN A 197 -21.90 -9.71 -6.66
C ASN A 197 -22.57 -9.17 -7.92
N LEU A 198 -23.09 -10.07 -8.76
CA LEU A 198 -23.70 -9.80 -10.06
C LEU A 198 -24.79 -8.74 -10.09
N TRP A 199 -25.30 -8.31 -8.94
CA TRP A 199 -26.22 -7.19 -8.83
C TRP A 199 -25.74 -5.92 -9.57
N TRP A 200 -24.43 -5.68 -9.66
CA TRP A 200 -23.89 -4.55 -10.41
C TRP A 200 -24.32 -4.53 -11.89
N SER A 201 -24.56 -5.69 -12.50
CA SER A 201 -24.83 -5.83 -13.95
C SER A 201 -26.13 -5.19 -14.41
N TRP A 202 -27.06 -4.91 -13.48
CA TRP A 202 -28.32 -4.23 -13.76
C TRP A 202 -28.47 -2.89 -13.01
N ASP A 203 -27.42 -2.40 -12.33
CA ASP A 203 -27.37 -1.07 -11.71
C ASP A 203 -26.45 -0.15 -12.53
N ALA A 204 -27.05 0.71 -13.35
CA ALA A 204 -26.32 1.59 -14.28
C ALA A 204 -25.29 2.50 -13.59
N GLU A 205 -25.56 2.91 -12.35
CA GLU A 205 -24.66 3.73 -11.56
C GLU A 205 -23.44 2.94 -11.06
N THR A 206 -23.58 1.65 -10.75
CA THR A 206 -22.44 0.78 -10.40
C THR A 206 -21.59 0.47 -11.63
N ILE A 207 -22.22 0.24 -12.79
CA ILE A 207 -21.50 0.07 -14.07
C ILE A 207 -20.67 1.32 -14.39
N SER A 208 -21.24 2.52 -14.18
CA SER A 208 -20.53 3.77 -14.44
C SER A 208 -19.33 3.95 -13.53
N ILE A 209 -19.37 3.49 -12.26
CA ILE A 209 -18.20 3.50 -11.37
C ILE A 209 -17.04 2.70 -11.98
N PHE A 210 -17.27 1.45 -12.42
CA PHE A 210 -16.20 0.64 -13.00
C PHE A 210 -15.67 1.22 -14.31
N ARG A 211 -16.54 1.76 -15.16
CA ARG A 211 -16.12 2.46 -16.38
C ARG A 211 -15.29 3.70 -16.09
N ASP A 212 -15.66 4.48 -15.08
CA ASP A 212 -14.97 5.72 -14.72
C ASP A 212 -13.66 5.46 -13.95
N LEU A 213 -13.44 4.22 -13.49
CA LEU A 213 -12.12 3.78 -13.04
C LEU A 213 -11.16 3.79 -14.23
N ASP A 214 -11.39 3.01 -15.28
CA ASP A 214 -10.60 3.07 -16.50
C ASP A 214 -11.45 2.74 -17.74
N GLN A 215 -11.84 3.76 -18.50
CA GLN A 215 -12.75 3.60 -19.62
C GLN A 215 -12.16 2.73 -20.74
N GLN A 216 -10.85 2.83 -20.98
CA GLN A 216 -10.20 2.07 -22.04
C GLN A 216 -10.13 0.60 -21.62
N ARG A 217 -9.59 0.35 -20.42
CA ARG A 217 -9.38 -1.02 -19.96
C ARG A 217 -10.69 -1.75 -19.69
N TRP A 218 -11.72 -1.03 -19.24
CA TRP A 218 -13.07 -1.56 -19.10
C TRP A 218 -13.63 -2.15 -20.39
N ARG A 219 -13.36 -1.51 -21.55
CA ARG A 219 -13.78 -2.03 -22.86
C ARG A 219 -12.92 -3.20 -23.33
N GLU A 220 -11.62 -3.15 -23.07
CA GLU A 220 -10.68 -4.21 -23.45
C GLU A 220 -10.89 -5.51 -22.65
N LEU A 221 -11.47 -5.42 -21.45
CA LEU A 221 -11.74 -6.54 -20.55
C LEU A 221 -13.20 -7.03 -20.61
N ASP A 222 -13.91 -6.76 -21.70
CA ASP A 222 -15.32 -7.15 -21.89
C ASP A 222 -16.20 -6.79 -20.68
N HIS A 223 -16.01 -5.57 -20.17
CA HIS A 223 -16.79 -5.02 -19.06
C HIS A 223 -16.76 -5.94 -17.81
N ASN A 224 -15.61 -6.59 -17.56
CA ASN A 224 -15.38 -7.46 -16.41
C ASN A 224 -14.75 -6.67 -15.23
N PRO A 225 -15.49 -6.44 -14.14
CA PRO A 225 -14.98 -5.64 -13.02
C PRO A 225 -13.93 -6.37 -12.20
N LEU A 226 -13.96 -7.70 -12.14
CA LEU A 226 -12.95 -8.47 -11.41
C LEU A 226 -11.60 -8.41 -12.13
N ALA A 227 -11.61 -8.56 -13.47
CA ALA A 227 -10.41 -8.42 -14.28
C ALA A 227 -9.84 -6.99 -14.19
N LEU A 228 -10.72 -5.98 -14.26
CA LEU A 228 -10.33 -4.58 -14.13
C LEU A 228 -9.63 -4.30 -12.80
N LEU A 229 -10.22 -4.75 -11.69
CA LEU A 229 -9.66 -4.53 -10.35
C LEU A 229 -8.38 -5.34 -10.11
N ALA A 230 -8.25 -6.52 -10.72
CA ALA A 230 -7.04 -7.34 -10.60
C ALA A 230 -5.81 -6.70 -11.27
N GLU A 231 -6.01 -5.95 -12.36
CA GLU A 231 -4.93 -5.25 -13.06
C GLU A 231 -4.66 -3.83 -12.51
N CYS A 232 -5.59 -3.29 -11.71
CA CYS A 232 -5.43 -1.98 -11.09
C CYS A 232 -4.55 -2.08 -9.84
N SER A 233 -3.41 -1.39 -9.84
CA SER A 233 -2.63 -1.20 -8.61
C SER A 233 -3.37 -0.27 -7.64
N LEU A 234 -3.19 -0.47 -6.33
CA LEU A 234 -3.74 0.41 -5.28
C LEU A 234 -3.35 1.88 -5.48
N GLU A 235 -2.17 2.13 -6.05
CA GLU A 235 -1.69 3.47 -6.36
C GLU A 235 -2.52 4.14 -7.47
N SER A 236 -2.71 3.45 -8.60
CA SER A 236 -3.51 3.97 -9.71
C SER A 236 -4.97 4.18 -9.29
N LEU A 237 -5.49 3.28 -8.47
CA LEU A 237 -6.83 3.34 -7.92
C LEU A 237 -7.00 4.54 -6.97
N SER A 238 -6.00 4.82 -6.13
CA SER A 238 -6.00 5.98 -5.24
C SER A 238 -6.15 7.30 -5.99
N GLY A 239 -5.36 7.48 -7.05
CA GLY A 239 -5.40 8.67 -7.90
C GLY A 239 -6.80 8.85 -8.50
N ARG A 240 -7.35 7.78 -9.09
CA ARG A 240 -8.66 7.80 -9.75
C ARG A 240 -9.81 8.05 -8.77
N ILE A 241 -9.81 7.42 -7.59
CA ILE A 241 -10.85 7.63 -6.57
C ILE A 241 -10.87 9.09 -6.10
N THR A 242 -9.70 9.68 -5.89
CA THR A 242 -9.56 11.05 -5.40
C THR A 242 -9.94 12.07 -6.48
N GLN A 243 -9.46 11.87 -7.71
CA GLN A 243 -9.70 12.79 -8.83
C GLN A 243 -11.18 12.81 -9.26
N ASN A 244 -11.82 11.65 -9.30
CA ASN A 244 -13.17 11.50 -9.85
C ASN A 244 -14.28 11.53 -8.78
N VAL A 245 -13.94 11.85 -7.52
CA VAL A 245 -14.88 11.88 -6.38
C VAL A 245 -15.69 10.58 -6.27
N LEU A 246 -15.06 9.44 -6.60
CA LEU A 246 -15.76 8.15 -6.69
C LEU A 246 -16.15 7.59 -5.33
N HIS A 247 -15.51 8.06 -4.26
CA HIS A 247 -15.74 7.55 -2.91
C HIS A 247 -17.23 7.55 -2.52
N THR A 248 -17.92 8.69 -2.69
CA THR A 248 -19.34 8.80 -2.35
C THR A 248 -20.22 7.91 -3.24
N ARG A 249 -19.86 7.76 -4.52
CA ARG A 249 -20.59 6.89 -5.46
C ARG A 249 -20.46 5.41 -5.08
N ILE A 250 -19.24 4.96 -4.74
CA ILE A 250 -18.98 3.60 -4.25
C ILE A 250 -19.76 3.32 -2.97
N GLN A 251 -19.73 4.26 -2.02
CA GLN A 251 -20.48 4.12 -0.77
C GLN A 251 -21.99 4.01 -1.03
N ASN A 252 -22.54 4.87 -1.89
CA ASN A 252 -23.96 4.82 -2.24
C ASN A 252 -24.34 3.53 -2.96
N ALA A 253 -23.49 3.01 -3.85
CA ALA A 253 -23.70 1.74 -4.53
C ALA A 253 -23.76 0.57 -3.54
N CYS A 254 -22.86 0.54 -2.55
CA CYS A 254 -22.88 -0.48 -1.49
C CYS A 254 -24.19 -0.44 -0.70
N HIS A 255 -24.65 0.76 -0.29
CA HIS A 255 -25.92 0.90 0.43
C HIS A 255 -27.10 0.42 -0.42
N ARG A 256 -27.15 0.78 -1.70
CA ARG A 256 -28.21 0.30 -2.62
C ARG A 256 -28.22 -1.22 -2.75
N GLN A 257 -27.04 -1.84 -2.87
CA GLN A 257 -26.93 -3.30 -2.93
C GLN A 257 -27.42 -3.95 -1.63
N GLU A 258 -27.01 -3.44 -0.48
CA GLU A 258 -27.47 -3.94 0.81
C GLU A 258 -28.99 -3.79 0.98
N ASP A 259 -29.55 -2.64 0.62
CA ASP A 259 -30.99 -2.38 0.67
C ASP A 259 -31.76 -3.32 -0.26
N TYR A 260 -31.22 -3.57 -1.46
CA TYR A 260 -31.77 -4.54 -2.41
C TYR A 260 -31.81 -5.95 -1.81
N LEU A 261 -30.71 -6.41 -1.22
CA LEU A 261 -30.58 -7.75 -0.63
C LEU A 261 -31.43 -7.93 0.63
N LYS A 262 -31.62 -6.87 1.42
CA LYS A 262 -32.46 -6.88 2.64
C LYS A 262 -33.95 -6.70 2.34
N SER A 263 -34.32 -6.30 1.11
CA SER A 263 -35.70 -6.00 0.77
C SER A 263 -36.58 -7.26 0.77
N ASN A 264 -37.61 -7.25 1.64
CA ASN A 264 -38.67 -8.26 1.61
C ASN A 264 -39.74 -7.99 0.53
N LYS A 265 -39.59 -6.92 -0.26
CA LYS A 265 -40.51 -6.54 -1.35
C LYS A 265 -40.02 -7.09 -2.69
N THR A 266 -39.76 -8.38 -2.76
CA THR A 266 -39.32 -9.03 -3.99
C THR A 266 -40.50 -9.39 -4.89
N TRP A 267 -40.24 -9.65 -6.16
CA TRP A 267 -41.25 -10.21 -7.07
C TRP A 267 -41.88 -11.48 -6.48
N GLY A 268 -41.05 -12.40 -5.96
CA GLY A 268 -41.53 -13.63 -5.32
C GLY A 268 -42.40 -13.35 -4.10
N SER A 269 -42.07 -12.33 -3.31
CA SER A 269 -42.89 -11.98 -2.15
C SER A 269 -44.27 -11.45 -2.54
N ARG A 270 -44.41 -10.80 -3.70
CA ARG A 270 -45.69 -10.30 -4.23
C ARG A 270 -46.51 -11.37 -4.97
N PHE A 271 -45.86 -12.25 -5.72
CA PHE A 271 -46.54 -13.13 -6.68
C PHE A 271 -46.47 -14.63 -6.35
N ALA A 272 -45.54 -15.08 -5.51
CA ALA A 272 -45.31 -16.50 -5.22
C ALA A 272 -45.92 -16.95 -3.88
N GLY A 273 -47.11 -16.45 -3.53
CA GLY A 273 -47.75 -16.65 -2.22
C GLY A 273 -47.87 -18.11 -1.77
N VAL A 274 -48.28 -19.01 -2.67
CA VAL A 274 -48.47 -20.45 -2.39
C VAL A 274 -47.12 -21.18 -2.22
N LEU A 275 -46.04 -20.67 -2.82
CA LEU A 275 -44.72 -21.29 -2.82
C LEU A 275 -43.84 -20.85 -1.64
N ARG A 276 -44.27 -19.87 -0.84
CA ARG A 276 -43.49 -19.33 0.29
C ARG A 276 -43.15 -20.36 1.37
N ALA A 277 -43.99 -21.37 1.58
CA ALA A 277 -43.76 -22.36 2.63
C ALA A 277 -42.55 -23.27 2.33
N ARG A 278 -42.28 -23.56 1.04
CA ARG A 278 -41.15 -24.35 0.56
C ARG A 278 -40.75 -23.87 -0.84
N PRO A 279 -40.02 -22.74 -0.94
CA PRO A 279 -39.70 -22.17 -2.23
C PRO A 279 -38.73 -23.08 -2.99
N VAL A 280 -39.08 -23.41 -4.23
CA VAL A 280 -38.18 -24.04 -5.20
C VAL A 280 -38.09 -23.09 -6.39
N ALA A 281 -36.87 -22.66 -6.71
CA ALA A 281 -36.60 -21.84 -7.89
C ALA A 281 -35.98 -22.73 -8.97
N TYR A 282 -36.59 -22.73 -10.16
CA TYR A 282 -36.03 -23.38 -11.35
C TYR A 282 -35.53 -22.29 -12.29
N PHE A 283 -34.28 -22.42 -12.73
CA PHE A 283 -33.66 -21.49 -13.68
C PHE A 283 -33.34 -22.25 -14.97
N SER A 284 -33.84 -21.75 -16.09
CA SER A 284 -33.43 -22.18 -17.43
C SER A 284 -32.70 -21.01 -18.06
N ALA A 285 -31.38 -21.14 -18.24
CA ALA A 285 -30.57 -20.10 -18.86
C ALA A 285 -30.62 -20.27 -20.39
N GLU A 286 -31.60 -19.67 -21.05
CA GLU A 286 -31.65 -19.57 -22.52
C GLU A 286 -30.77 -18.41 -23.04
N PHE A 287 -30.42 -17.46 -22.16
CA PHE A 287 -29.60 -16.29 -22.47
C PHE A 287 -28.48 -16.15 -21.43
N GLY A 288 -27.34 -15.58 -21.84
CA GLY A 288 -26.25 -15.22 -20.92
C GLY A 288 -26.65 -14.06 -20.01
N LEU A 289 -26.13 -14.05 -18.78
CA LEU A 289 -26.45 -13.02 -17.78
C LEU A 289 -25.72 -11.69 -18.05
N HIS A 290 -24.43 -11.79 -18.35
CA HIS A 290 -23.57 -10.65 -18.68
C HIS A 290 -22.36 -11.20 -19.45
N GLU A 291 -21.80 -10.43 -20.39
CA GLU A 291 -20.66 -10.84 -21.23
C GLU A 291 -19.39 -11.19 -20.41
N SER A 292 -19.24 -10.57 -19.23
CA SER A 292 -18.16 -10.87 -18.29
C SER A 292 -18.26 -12.24 -17.63
N ILE A 293 -19.38 -12.96 -17.78
CA ILE A 293 -19.52 -14.34 -17.32
C ILE A 293 -19.68 -15.25 -18.53
N PRO A 294 -18.67 -16.08 -18.84
CA PRO A 294 -18.77 -17.06 -19.91
C PRO A 294 -19.68 -18.22 -19.49
N ILE A 295 -21.01 -18.03 -19.59
CA ILE A 295 -22.00 -19.10 -19.46
C ILE A 295 -22.41 -19.53 -20.87
N TYR A 296 -22.08 -20.77 -21.23
CA TYR A 296 -22.48 -21.35 -22.50
C TYR A 296 -23.72 -22.22 -22.31
N SER A 297 -24.83 -21.82 -22.91
CA SER A 297 -26.07 -22.59 -22.95
C SER A 297 -26.69 -22.47 -24.34
N GLY A 298 -26.45 -23.46 -25.20
CA GLY A 298 -27.15 -23.66 -26.48
C GLY A 298 -26.78 -22.71 -27.63
N GLY A 299 -25.91 -23.17 -28.54
CA GLY A 299 -25.85 -22.82 -29.97
C GLY A 299 -25.49 -21.40 -30.43
N LEU A 300 -25.92 -20.35 -29.72
CA LEU A 300 -25.76 -18.93 -30.07
C LEU A 300 -25.60 -18.10 -28.78
N GLY A 301 -24.62 -18.47 -27.95
CA GLY A 301 -24.31 -17.73 -26.71
C GLY A 301 -23.89 -16.28 -26.97
N VAL A 302 -23.88 -15.47 -25.92
CA VAL A 302 -23.54 -14.02 -25.83
C VAL A 302 -22.14 -13.63 -26.36
N LEU A 303 -21.45 -14.53 -27.05
CA LEU A 303 -20.08 -14.40 -27.55
C LEU A 303 -20.00 -14.36 -29.10
N ALA A 304 -21.03 -13.81 -29.77
CA ALA A 304 -21.01 -13.61 -31.23
C ALA A 304 -20.52 -12.21 -31.61
#